data_AF-A0A376D3C4-F1
#
_entry.id   AF-A0A376D3C4-F1
#
_cell.length_a   1.000
_cell.length_b   1.000
_cell.length_c   1.000
_cell.angle_alpha   90.00
_cell.angle_beta   90.00
_cell.angle_gamma   90.00
#
_symmetry.space_group_name_H-M   'P 1'
#
loop_
_entity.id
_entity.type
_entity.pdbx_description
1 polymer ?
#
loop_
_entity_poly.entity_id
_entity_poly.type
_entity_poly.pdbx_seq_one_letter_code
_entity_poly.pdbx_strand_id
1 'polypeptide(L)'
;MRNHLNGNGVEIIDISPMGCRTGFYMSLIGTPDEQRVADAWKAAMEDVLKVQDQNQIPELNVYQCGTYQMHSLQEAQDIARNILERDVRINSNEELALPKEKLQELHI
;
A
#
# COMPACT_ATOMS: atom_id res chain seq x y z
N MET A 1 -4.90 -4.39 -5.56
CA MET A 1 -3.98 -5.38 -4.96
C MET A 1 -4.44 -6.82 -5.13
N ARG A 2 -5.54 -7.27 -4.52
CA ARG A 2 -5.99 -8.69 -4.67
C ARG A 2 -6.09 -9.17 -6.12
N ASN A 3 -6.64 -8.34 -7.02
CA ASN A 3 -6.72 -8.66 -8.46
C ASN A 3 -5.36 -8.96 -9.14
N HIS A 4 -4.26 -8.39 -8.62
CA HIS A 4 -2.93 -8.45 -9.23
C HIS A 4 -1.93 -9.30 -8.45
N LEU A 5 -2.18 -9.59 -7.17
CA LEU A 5 -1.24 -10.32 -6.32
C LEU A 5 -1.73 -11.70 -5.87
N ASN A 6 -3.04 -11.87 -5.62
CA ASN A 6 -3.56 -13.17 -5.18
C ASN A 6 -3.38 -14.23 -6.28
N GLY A 7 -3.28 -15.50 -5.85
CA GLY A 7 -2.99 -16.63 -6.72
C GLY A 7 -1.51 -17.02 -6.69
N ASN A 8 -1.16 -18.13 -7.33
CA ASN A 8 0.21 -18.68 -7.34
C ASN A 8 0.84 -18.72 -5.93
N GLY A 9 0.12 -19.29 -4.96
CA GLY A 9 0.57 -19.45 -3.58
C GLY A 9 0.49 -18.20 -2.70
N VAL A 10 -0.19 -17.14 -3.13
CA VAL A 10 -0.34 -15.89 -2.36
C VAL A 10 -1.80 -15.56 -2.09
N GLU A 11 -2.12 -15.16 -0.85
CA GLU A 11 -3.44 -14.69 -0.45
C GLU A 11 -3.34 -13.53 0.55
N ILE A 12 -3.82 -12.34 0.15
CA ILE A 12 -3.80 -11.15 1.00
C ILE A 12 -4.83 -11.26 2.13
N ILE A 13 -4.34 -11.08 3.36
CA ILE A 13 -5.15 -11.00 4.59
C ILE A 13 -5.71 -9.57 4.73
N ASP A 14 -4.83 -8.57 4.82
CA ASP A 14 -5.20 -7.17 5.10
C ASP A 14 -4.21 -6.17 4.46
N ILE A 15 -4.69 -4.96 4.15
CA ILE A 15 -3.88 -3.79 3.76
C ILE A 15 -4.39 -2.57 4.54
N SER A 16 -3.61 -2.12 5.51
CA SER A 16 -4.01 -1.05 6.43
C SER A 16 -3.02 0.12 6.45
N PRO A 17 -3.50 1.36 6.64
CA PRO A 17 -2.64 2.55 6.63
C PRO A 17 -1.73 2.60 7.86
N MET A 18 -0.50 3.08 7.67
CA MET A 18 0.38 3.38 8.80
C MET A 18 -0.09 4.63 9.53
N GLY A 19 -0.01 4.65 10.86
CA GLY A 19 -0.42 5.81 11.67
C GLY A 19 0.38 7.08 11.39
N CYS A 20 1.64 6.97 10.95
CA CYS A 20 2.47 8.08 10.51
C CYS A 20 2.13 8.61 9.10
N ARG A 21 1.22 7.94 8.37
CA ARG A 21 0.73 8.29 7.02
C ARG A 21 1.80 8.30 5.91
N THR A 22 2.86 7.51 6.06
CA THR A 22 3.93 7.38 5.04
C THR A 22 3.83 6.12 4.19
N GLY A 23 2.84 5.25 4.44
CA GLY A 23 2.69 4.00 3.72
C GLY A 23 1.57 3.12 4.27
N PHE A 24 1.56 1.88 3.81
CA PHE A 24 0.63 0.83 4.22
C PHE A 24 1.42 -0.42 4.61
N TYR A 25 0.89 -1.19 5.55
CA TYR A 25 1.32 -2.56 5.76
C TYR A 25 0.36 -3.52 5.05
N MET A 26 0.91 -4.54 4.40
CA MET A 26 0.15 -5.63 3.80
C MET A 26 0.55 -6.94 4.46
N SER A 27 -0.42 -7.65 5.02
CA SER A 27 -0.26 -9.00 5.53
C SER A 27 -0.84 -10.00 4.54
N LEU A 28 -0.17 -11.13 4.36
CA LEU A 28 -0.55 -12.15 3.39
C LEU A 28 -0.06 -13.54 3.81
N ILE A 29 -0.69 -14.56 3.27
CA ILE A 29 -0.21 -15.94 3.25
C ILE A 29 0.64 -16.12 1.99
N GLY A 30 1.78 -16.80 2.11
CA GLY A 30 2.74 -17.03 1.02
C GLY A 30 4.00 -16.17 1.16
N THR A 31 4.93 -16.33 0.22
CA THR A 31 6.23 -15.63 0.20
C THR A 31 6.55 -15.15 -1.23
N PRO A 32 5.74 -14.24 -1.81
CA PRO A 32 6.12 -13.62 -3.08
C PRO A 32 7.42 -12.83 -2.91
N ASP A 33 8.24 -12.78 -3.96
CA ASP A 33 9.35 -11.84 -4.02
C ASP A 33 8.84 -10.39 -4.05
N GLU A 34 9.70 -9.47 -3.63
CA GLU A 34 9.35 -8.06 -3.46
C GLU A 34 9.05 -7.38 -4.81
N GLN A 35 9.68 -7.84 -5.91
CA GLN A 35 9.43 -7.29 -7.24
C GLN A 35 8.01 -7.60 -7.71
N ARG A 36 7.53 -8.84 -7.51
CA ARG A 36 6.13 -9.22 -7.77
C ARG A 36 5.16 -8.36 -6.97
N VAL A 37 5.48 -8.03 -5.71
CA VAL A 37 4.66 -7.14 -4.89
C VAL A 37 4.66 -5.71 -5.44
N ALA A 38 5.82 -5.19 -5.82
CA ALA A 38 5.97 -3.85 -6.40
C ALA A 38 5.20 -3.71 -7.73
N ASP A 39 5.27 -4.71 -8.61
CA ASP A 39 4.56 -4.71 -9.89
C ASP A 39 3.04 -4.76 -9.69
N ALA A 40 2.56 -5.61 -8.77
CA ALA A 40 1.14 -5.66 -8.41
C ALA A 40 0.65 -4.36 -7.76
N TRP A 41 1.51 -3.67 -6.99
CA TRP A 41 1.20 -2.38 -6.40
C TRP A 41 1.08 -1.29 -7.48
N LYS A 42 2.01 -1.22 -8.43
CA LYS A 42 1.91 -0.29 -9.56
C LYS A 42 0.64 -0.51 -10.38
N ALA A 43 0.31 -1.75 -10.73
CA ALA A 43 -0.93 -2.08 -11.42
C ALA A 43 -2.18 -1.65 -10.61
N ALA A 44 -2.14 -1.78 -9.28
CA ALA A 44 -3.23 -1.29 -8.42
C ALA A 44 -3.33 0.25 -8.41
N MET A 45 -2.21 0.98 -8.50
CA MET A 45 -2.22 2.45 -8.64
C MET A 45 -2.82 2.88 -9.98
N GLU A 46 -2.51 2.18 -11.07
CA GLU A 46 -3.15 2.42 -12.37
C GLU A 46 -4.67 2.23 -12.32
N ASP A 47 -5.16 1.24 -11.58
CA ASP A 47 -6.60 1.03 -11.40
C ASP A 47 -7.26 2.16 -10.63
N VAL A 48 -6.61 2.72 -9.62
CA VAL A 48 -7.12 3.90 -8.89
C VAL A 48 -7.31 5.09 -9.83
N LEU A 49 -6.43 5.27 -10.82
CA LEU A 49 -6.55 6.35 -11.81
C LEU A 49 -7.74 6.17 -12.76
N LYS A 50 -8.27 4.95 -12.91
CA LYS A 50 -9.43 4.66 -13.76
C LYS A 50 -10.76 4.95 -13.07
N VAL A 51 -10.76 5.19 -11.75
CA VAL A 51 -11.97 5.52 -10.98
C VAL A 51 -12.42 6.94 -11.38
N GLN A 52 -13.65 7.06 -11.88
CA GLN A 52 -14.14 8.33 -12.43
C GLN A 52 -14.92 9.16 -11.41
N ASP A 53 -15.61 8.50 -10.48
CA ASP A 53 -16.48 9.15 -9.50
C ASP A 53 -16.44 8.41 -8.16
N GLN A 54 -16.72 9.12 -7.07
CA GLN A 54 -16.75 8.53 -5.72
C GLN A 54 -17.81 7.44 -5.57
N ASN A 55 -18.86 7.43 -6.39
CA ASN A 55 -19.87 6.37 -6.40
C ASN A 55 -19.31 4.99 -6.80
N GLN A 56 -18.13 4.95 -7.43
CA GLN A 56 -17.43 3.71 -7.77
C GLN A 56 -16.54 3.20 -6.63
N ILE A 57 -16.36 4.00 -5.57
CA ILE A 57 -15.56 3.60 -4.41
C ILE A 57 -16.38 2.63 -3.57
N PRO A 58 -15.91 1.39 -3.36
CA PRO A 58 -16.61 0.42 -2.53
C PRO A 58 -16.82 0.97 -1.13
N GLU A 59 -18.00 0.72 -0.56
CA GLU A 59 -18.32 1.00 0.85
C GLU A 59 -18.30 2.49 1.25
N LEU A 60 -18.17 3.41 0.29
CA LEU A 60 -18.25 4.86 0.51
C LEU A 60 -19.70 5.32 0.76
N ASN A 61 -20.23 4.93 1.92
CA ASN A 61 -21.55 5.32 2.38
C ASN A 61 -21.64 5.23 3.91
N VAL A 62 -22.71 5.80 4.47
CA VAL A 62 -22.94 5.91 5.92
C VAL A 62 -23.05 4.58 6.65
N TYR A 63 -23.39 3.49 5.94
CA TYR A 63 -23.63 2.18 6.57
C TYR A 63 -22.37 1.32 6.67
N GLN A 64 -21.36 1.60 5.85
CA GLN A 64 -20.20 0.72 5.68
C GLN A 64 -18.86 1.41 6.00
N CYS A 65 -18.80 2.75 6.00
CA CYS A 65 -17.59 3.49 6.35
C CYS A 65 -17.78 4.23 7.69
N GLY A 66 -16.89 3.95 8.66
CA GLY A 66 -16.93 4.57 9.99
C GLY A 66 -16.76 6.09 10.00
N THR A 67 -16.20 6.68 8.94
CA THR A 67 -16.10 8.14 8.77
C THR A 67 -16.25 8.52 7.29
N TYR A 68 -17.41 8.20 6.71
CA TYR A 68 -17.70 8.33 5.27
C TYR A 68 -17.54 9.74 4.66
N GLN A 69 -17.46 10.79 5.49
CA GLN A 69 -17.23 12.17 5.03
C GLN A 69 -15.75 12.47 4.77
N MET A 70 -14.83 11.66 5.29
CA MET A 70 -13.39 11.88 5.19
C MET A 70 -12.80 11.16 3.97
N HIS A 71 -13.32 11.49 2.78
CA HIS A 71 -12.85 10.93 1.51
C HIS A 71 -12.50 12.03 0.50
N SER A 72 -11.49 11.76 -0.32
CA SER A 72 -11.10 12.58 -1.47
C SER A 72 -10.54 11.68 -2.56
N LEU A 73 -11.33 11.43 -3.61
CA LEU A 73 -10.88 10.67 -4.78
C LEU A 73 -9.68 11.36 -5.47
N GLN A 74 -9.72 12.69 -5.54
CA GLN A 74 -8.66 13.48 -6.15
C GLN A 74 -7.30 13.25 -5.44
N GLU A 75 -7.27 13.35 -4.11
CA GLU A 75 -6.04 13.12 -3.34
C GLU A 75 -5.54 11.67 -3.47
N ALA A 76 -6.45 10.69 -3.47
CA ALA A 76 -6.09 9.28 -3.68
C ALA A 76 -5.45 9.06 -5.05
N GLN A 77 -5.98 9.71 -6.10
CA GLN A 77 -5.40 9.67 -7.44
C GLN A 77 -4.09 10.42 -7.55
N ASP A 78 -3.90 11.52 -6.82
CA ASP A 78 -2.61 12.23 -6.75
C ASP A 78 -1.52 11.34 -6.12
N ILE A 79 -1.85 10.61 -5.06
CA ILE A 79 -0.93 9.62 -4.47
C ILE A 79 -0.61 8.52 -5.47
N ALA A 80 -1.62 7.96 -6.15
CA ALA A 80 -1.42 6.91 -7.15
C ALA A 80 -0.53 7.38 -8.32
N ARG A 81 -0.76 8.60 -8.84
CA ARG A 81 0.11 9.23 -9.84
C ARG A 81 1.54 9.35 -9.33
N ASN A 82 1.73 9.84 -8.11
CA ASN A 82 3.06 10.05 -7.55
C ASN A 82 3.85 8.74 -7.43
N ILE A 83 3.20 7.63 -7.05
CA ILE A 83 3.83 6.31 -7.00
C ILE A 83 4.27 5.87 -8.40
N LEU A 84 3.43 6.04 -9.41
CA LEU A 84 3.76 5.67 -10.79
C LEU A 84 4.89 6.54 -11.38
N GLU A 85 4.89 7.84 -11.10
CA GLU A 85 5.92 8.77 -11.55
C GLU A 85 7.29 8.51 -10.93
N ARG A 86 7.32 8.07 -9.67
CA ARG A 86 8.56 7.82 -8.91
C ARG A 86 9.07 6.39 -9.01
N ASP A 87 8.26 5.48 -9.53
CA ASP A 87 8.46 4.04 -9.50
C ASP A 87 8.59 3.48 -8.06
N VAL A 88 8.64 2.15 -7.93
CA VAL A 88 8.70 1.45 -6.65
C VAL A 88 10.03 0.71 -6.53
N ARG A 89 10.91 1.19 -5.65
CA ARG A 89 12.21 0.55 -5.35
C ARG A 89 12.02 -0.62 -4.37
N ILE A 90 12.81 -1.68 -4.56
CA ILE A 90 12.99 -2.74 -3.56
C ILE A 90 14.07 -2.31 -2.56
N ASN A 91 13.70 -2.18 -1.30
CA ASN A 91 14.63 -1.87 -0.23
C ASN A 91 15.26 -3.14 0.34
N SER A 92 16.54 -3.07 0.70
CA SER A 92 17.24 -4.14 1.42
C SER A 92 17.24 -3.88 2.92
N ASN A 93 16.77 -4.85 3.69
CA ASN A 93 16.87 -4.80 5.16
C ASN A 93 18.32 -4.78 5.64
N GLU A 94 19.25 -5.38 4.89
CA GLU A 94 20.67 -5.37 5.22
C GLU A 94 21.29 -3.98 5.01
N GLU A 95 20.95 -3.29 3.91
CA GLU A 95 21.42 -1.91 3.67
C GLU A 95 20.88 -0.90 4.70
N LEU A 96 19.64 -1.12 5.16
CA LEU A 96 18.95 -0.21 6.08
C LEU A 96 19.11 -0.60 7.55
N ALA A 97 19.85 -1.67 7.85
CA ALA A 97 20.05 -2.13 9.21
C ALA A 97 20.74 -1.06 10.05
N LEU A 98 20.13 -0.70 11.19
CA LEU A 98 20.78 0.19 12.15
C LEU A 98 21.99 -0.52 12.77
N PRO A 99 23.18 0.13 12.82
CA PRO A 99 24.33 -0.40 13.53
C PRO A 99 24.02 -0.66 15.00
N LYS A 100 24.70 -1.64 15.61
CA LYS A 100 24.48 -2.00 17.03
C LYS A 100 24.71 -0.83 17.97
N GLU A 101 25.69 0.01 17.66
CA GLU A 101 26.00 1.22 18.42
C GLU A 101 24.82 2.19 18.37
N LYS A 102 24.17 2.31 17.21
CA LYS A 102 23.01 3.19 17.03
C LYS A 102 21.78 2.67 17.75
N LEU A 103 21.57 1.35 17.76
CA LEU A 103 20.50 0.70 18.53
C LEU A 103 20.69 0.95 20.04
N GLN A 104 21.93 0.78 20.55
CA GLN A 104 22.27 1.09 21.94
C GLN A 104 21.99 2.54 22.33
N GLU A 105 22.36 3.51 21.49
CA GLU A 105 22.04 4.93 21.72
C GLU A 105 20.52 5.19 21.83
N LEU A 106 19.73 4.46 21.06
CA LEU A 106 18.27 4.60 21.01
C LEU A 106 17.55 3.75 22.07
N HIS A 107 18.29 2.97 22.87
CA HIS A 107 17.77 2.06 23.91
C HIS A 107 16.80 1.01 23.36
N ILE A 108 17.07 0.51 22.15
CA ILE A 108 16.36 -0.60 21.48
C ILE A 108 17.36 -1.69 21.06
#